data_AF-A0A1Q3U1W8-F1
#
_entry.id   AF-A0A1Q3U1W8-F1
#
_cell.length_a   1.000
_cell.length_b   1.000
_cell.length_c   1.000
_cell.angle_alpha   90.00
_cell.angle_beta   90.00
_cell.angle_gamma   90.00
#
_symmetry.space_group_name_H-M   'P 1'
#
loop_
_entity.id
_entity.type
_entity.pdbx_description
1 polymer ?
#
loop_
_entity_poly.entity_id
_entity_poly.type
_entity_poly.pdbx_seq_one_letter_code
_entity_poly.pdbx_strand_id
1 'polypeptide(L)'
;MKALKQSPFLMYSDGVGNIFEDESLYVTGRSGWDALPVPVEDWIELPEGGQLYELPGRRGIGIDVATGEMRLCEKGWAVAAFIPPAHTGLYLSAYETLPIAPTLPLFCYTAAGWQHDKLYVPAIRVEDDIRQECSGYDDKKIKTGAAHLVEAYPHNRLVKHLMQTCCMTYTCPAARNFALSRWECPVPVSPACNANCVGCISFQPADEDIVSPQDRLSFKPTAEEIVEFTVPHLETAPFPIVSFGQGCEGEPLLMWQTIREAIIEIRKHTAKGSININTNGSMPHAVRALCEAGLNSIRVSTNSALEEVYMPYYRPNNYHFADIMESLKTVHEFGGWTSINYFTFPGMTDREEEYQALRKLIMETGLDMIQWRNFNIDPDWYLGKIGIADTEMTMGIKPMMNLIRKEFPALRFGYFNPSRERIKGDFLKDFAHH
;
A
#
# COMPACT_ATOMS: atom_id res chain seq x y z
N MET A 1 11.64 23.69 10.22
CA MET A 1 12.77 22.81 10.57
C MET A 1 14.04 23.37 9.96
N LYS A 2 15.20 23.30 10.62
CA LYS A 2 16.47 23.61 9.93
C LYS A 2 16.69 22.54 8.87
N ALA A 3 16.93 22.95 7.62
CA ALA A 3 17.32 22.00 6.59
C ALA A 3 18.57 21.24 7.07
N LEU A 4 18.58 19.91 6.88
CA LEU A 4 19.78 19.13 7.10
C LEU A 4 20.90 19.69 6.22
N LYS A 5 22.14 19.67 6.72
CA LYS A 5 23.33 20.12 5.97
C LYS A 5 24.17 18.97 5.44
N GLN A 6 23.92 17.76 5.95
CA GLN A 6 24.61 16.52 5.67
C GLN A 6 23.62 15.38 5.89
N SER A 7 23.95 14.19 5.37
CA SER A 7 23.16 12.99 5.65
C SER A 7 23.12 12.70 7.16
N PRO A 8 22.02 12.15 7.69
CA PRO A 8 21.97 11.60 9.04
C PRO A 8 23.01 10.49 9.27
N PHE A 9 23.23 10.11 10.53
CA PHE A 9 24.08 8.98 10.85
C PHE A 9 23.35 7.65 10.64
N LEU A 10 24.11 6.65 10.22
CA LEU A 10 23.64 5.27 10.12
C LEU A 10 23.25 4.75 11.50
N MET A 11 22.16 3.99 11.57
CA MET A 11 21.74 3.31 12.79
C MET A 11 22.03 1.81 12.71
N TYR A 12 22.30 1.20 13.87
CA TYR A 12 22.47 -0.24 14.01
C TYR A 12 21.71 -0.77 15.23
N SER A 13 21.20 -2.01 15.12
CA SER A 13 20.60 -2.77 16.23
C SER A 13 21.66 -3.65 16.90
N ASP A 14 21.63 -3.75 18.22
CA ASP A 14 22.45 -4.71 18.98
C ASP A 14 21.91 -6.15 18.95
N GLY A 15 20.74 -6.38 18.33
CA GLY A 15 20.08 -7.68 18.24
C GLY A 15 19.31 -8.10 19.50
N VAL A 16 19.20 -7.21 20.50
CA VAL A 16 18.36 -7.42 21.70
C VAL A 16 17.34 -6.29 21.89
N GLY A 17 17.08 -5.51 20.84
CA GLY A 17 16.02 -4.51 20.76
C GLY A 17 16.47 -3.07 21.00
N ASN A 18 17.77 -2.79 21.17
CA ASN A 18 18.26 -1.42 21.24
C ASN A 18 18.84 -0.99 19.89
N ILE A 19 18.62 0.28 19.54
CA ILE A 19 19.12 0.90 18.31
C ILE A 19 20.00 2.08 18.69
N PHE A 20 21.16 2.16 18.05
CA PHE A 20 22.17 3.19 18.27
C PHE A 20 22.60 3.81 16.94
N GLU A 21 23.10 5.03 16.98
CA GLU A 21 23.78 5.67 15.86
C GLU A 21 25.26 5.28 15.78
N ASP A 22 25.77 5.14 14.56
CA ASP A 22 27.19 5.07 14.28
C ASP A 22 27.66 6.43 13.74
N GLU A 23 28.19 7.29 14.62
CA GLU A 23 28.71 8.61 14.24
C GLU A 23 29.89 8.57 13.26
N SER A 24 30.47 7.40 13.01
CA SER A 24 31.51 7.23 12.00
C SER A 24 30.97 7.01 10.58
N LEU A 25 29.65 6.82 10.43
CA LEU A 25 29.00 6.48 9.17
C LEU A 25 27.78 7.37 8.91
N TYR A 26 27.76 8.01 7.74
CA TYR A 26 26.53 8.57 7.18
C TYR A 26 25.68 7.46 6.57
N VAL A 27 24.37 7.54 6.79
CA VAL A 27 23.43 6.57 6.21
C VAL A 27 23.35 6.70 4.69
N THR A 28 23.28 5.56 4.01
CA THR A 28 22.99 5.46 2.57
C THR A 28 21.62 4.84 2.33
N GLY A 29 21.07 5.11 1.15
CA GLY A 29 19.87 4.47 0.64
C GLY A 29 20.24 3.36 -0.33
N ARG A 30 19.25 2.54 -0.67
CA ARG A 30 19.38 1.46 -1.65
C ARG A 30 18.35 1.60 -2.77
N SER A 31 18.81 1.41 -4.00
CA SER A 31 18.00 1.30 -5.21
C SER A 31 18.33 -0.03 -5.85
N GLY A 32 17.40 -0.98 -5.85
CA GLY A 32 17.65 -2.29 -6.45
C GLY A 32 18.67 -3.08 -5.63
N TRP A 33 19.83 -3.37 -6.20
CA TRP A 33 20.96 -3.98 -5.48
C TRP A 33 21.99 -2.96 -4.99
N ASP A 34 21.93 -1.72 -5.49
CA ASP A 34 22.98 -0.73 -5.30
C ASP A 34 22.75 0.18 -4.09
N ALA A 35 23.80 0.36 -3.29
CA ALA A 35 23.84 1.37 -2.23
C ALA A 35 24.27 2.73 -2.81
N LEU A 36 23.55 3.79 -2.45
CA LEU A 36 23.70 5.12 -3.02
C LEU A 36 23.64 6.19 -1.91
N PRO A 37 24.38 7.31 -2.06
CA PRO A 37 24.16 8.47 -1.22
C PRO A 37 22.74 9.01 -1.43
N VAL A 38 22.11 9.44 -0.34
CA VAL A 38 20.77 10.05 -0.38
C VAL A 38 20.91 11.57 -0.38
N PRO A 39 20.26 12.29 -1.31
CA PRO A 39 20.22 13.75 -1.30
C PRO A 39 19.68 14.30 0.02
N VAL A 40 20.29 15.37 0.52
CA VAL A 40 19.97 15.92 1.85
C VAL A 40 18.54 16.46 1.91
N GLU A 41 18.04 16.94 0.77
CA GLU A 41 16.68 17.46 0.56
C GLU A 41 15.58 16.38 0.53
N ASP A 42 15.95 15.10 0.46
CA ASP A 42 14.98 14.00 0.42
C ASP A 42 14.64 13.46 1.80
N TRP A 43 15.42 13.80 2.82
CA TRP A 43 15.18 13.42 4.21
C TRP A 43 14.07 14.25 4.84
N ILE A 44 13.05 13.56 5.36
CA ILE A 44 12.03 14.13 6.23
C ILE A 44 12.12 13.49 7.61
N GLU A 45 11.65 14.20 8.64
CA GLU A 45 11.47 13.57 9.95
C GLU A 45 10.50 12.38 9.80
N LEU A 46 10.81 11.25 10.44
CA LEU A 46 9.97 10.06 10.42
C LEU A 46 8.54 10.45 10.84
N PRO A 47 7.53 10.28 9.96
CA PRO A 47 6.17 10.68 10.29
C PRO A 47 5.61 9.93 11.51
N GLU A 48 4.68 10.56 12.22
CA GLU A 48 4.04 9.96 13.39
C GLU A 48 3.39 8.61 13.04
N GLY A 49 3.58 7.61 13.91
CA GLY A 49 3.16 6.22 13.66
C GLY A 49 4.20 5.39 12.90
N GLY A 50 5.31 5.98 12.46
CA GLY A 50 6.45 5.26 11.92
C GLY A 50 7.15 4.40 12.97
N GLN A 51 7.78 3.32 12.54
CA GLN A 51 8.47 2.37 13.40
C GLN A 51 9.83 2.01 12.82
N LEU A 52 10.77 1.62 13.67
CA LEU A 52 12.05 1.06 13.25
C LEU A 52 12.01 -0.46 13.32
N TYR A 53 12.72 -1.09 12.40
CA TYR A 53 12.90 -2.53 12.33
C TYR A 53 14.38 -2.86 12.32
N GLU A 54 14.77 -3.80 13.17
CA GLU A 54 16.04 -4.48 12.98
C GLU A 54 15.95 -5.44 11.79
N LEU A 55 17.08 -5.62 11.10
CA LEU A 55 17.21 -6.54 9.97
C LEU A 55 18.21 -7.64 10.34
N PRO A 56 17.76 -8.74 10.99
CA PRO A 56 18.66 -9.79 11.45
C PRO A 56 19.52 -10.37 10.33
N GLY A 57 20.79 -10.60 10.61
CA GLY A 57 21.74 -11.17 9.65
C GLY A 57 22.15 -10.22 8.51
N ARG A 58 21.82 -8.93 8.60
CA ARG A 58 22.19 -7.93 7.59
C ARG A 58 23.05 -6.82 8.20
N ARG A 59 24.15 -6.44 7.56
CA ARG A 59 25.02 -5.35 8.00
C ARG A 59 24.72 -4.08 7.21
N GLY A 60 24.49 -2.96 7.89
CA GLY A 60 24.19 -1.70 7.22
C GLY A 60 25.38 -1.22 6.38
N ILE A 61 25.11 -0.64 5.21
CA ILE A 61 26.11 0.04 4.39
C ILE A 61 26.02 1.54 4.69
N GLY A 62 27.15 2.19 4.92
CA GLY A 62 27.21 3.63 5.14
C GLY A 62 28.47 4.25 4.51
N ILE A 63 28.48 5.58 4.44
CA ILE A 63 29.63 6.36 3.96
C ILE A 63 30.45 6.81 5.17
N ASP A 64 31.73 6.46 5.20
CA ASP A 64 32.64 6.87 6.27
C ASP A 64 32.80 8.40 6.32
N VAL A 65 32.61 8.96 7.51
CA VAL A 65 32.62 10.41 7.72
C VAL A 65 34.02 11.02 7.49
N ALA A 66 35.09 10.26 7.71
CA ALA A 66 36.46 10.72 7.56
C ALA A 66 37.00 10.52 6.14
N THR A 67 36.73 9.36 5.53
CA THR A 67 37.30 9.01 4.20
C THR A 67 36.36 9.29 3.03
N GLY A 68 35.05 9.31 3.26
CA GLY A 68 34.03 9.41 2.21
C GLY A 68 33.79 8.11 1.44
N GLU A 69 34.43 7.00 1.83
CA GLU A 69 34.25 5.69 1.19
C GLU A 69 33.08 4.91 1.80
N MET A 70 32.41 4.09 0.99
CA MET A 70 31.37 3.19 1.49
C MET A 70 31.99 1.99 2.21
N ARG A 71 31.43 1.64 3.37
CA ARG A 71 31.80 0.42 4.11
C ARG A 71 30.63 -0.11 4.94
N LEU A 72 30.79 -1.34 5.43
CA LEU A 72 29.84 -1.95 6.35
C LEU A 72 29.95 -1.34 7.74
N CYS A 73 28.80 -1.25 8.42
CA CYS A 73 28.74 -1.09 9.86
C CYS A 73 29.00 -2.45 10.52
N GLU A 74 30.07 -2.53 11.32
CA GLU A 74 30.46 -3.76 12.02
C GLU A 74 29.89 -3.85 13.45
N LYS A 75 29.20 -2.81 13.91
CA LYS A 75 28.72 -2.68 15.30
C LYS A 75 27.45 -3.47 15.59
N GLY A 76 26.67 -3.85 14.57
CA GLY A 76 25.41 -4.55 14.74
C GLY A 76 24.64 -4.76 13.45
N TRP A 77 23.35 -5.04 13.59
CA TRP A 77 22.44 -5.28 12.47
C TRP A 77 21.93 -4.00 11.84
N ALA A 78 21.67 -4.04 10.53
CA ALA A 78 21.06 -2.95 9.81
C ALA A 78 19.66 -2.62 10.38
N VAL A 79 19.27 -1.35 10.23
CA VAL A 79 17.98 -0.83 10.69
C VAL A 79 17.25 -0.22 9.50
N ALA A 80 15.97 -0.55 9.35
CA ALA A 80 15.07 0.09 8.41
C ALA A 80 13.92 0.79 9.16
N ALA A 81 13.15 1.60 8.44
CA ALA A 81 11.91 2.18 8.95
C ALA A 81 10.69 1.70 8.16
N PHE A 82 9.61 1.48 8.89
CA PHE A 82 8.26 1.57 8.37
C PHE A 82 7.83 3.02 8.32
N ILE A 83 7.44 3.45 7.13
CA ILE A 83 6.82 4.75 6.93
C ILE A 83 5.30 4.61 6.89
N PRO A 84 4.56 5.44 7.65
CA PRO A 84 3.11 5.38 7.69
C PRO A 84 2.46 5.60 6.31
N PRO A 85 1.20 5.15 6.14
CA PRO A 85 0.38 5.54 5.01
C PRO A 85 0.44 7.05 4.71
N ALA A 86 0.18 7.40 3.44
CA ALA A 86 0.33 8.74 2.86
C ALA A 86 1.76 9.17 2.49
N HIS A 87 2.78 8.40 2.85
CA HIS A 87 4.18 8.66 2.49
C HIS A 87 4.76 7.53 1.63
N THR A 88 5.51 7.91 0.60
CA THR A 88 6.22 6.98 -0.28
C THR A 88 7.72 7.10 -0.05
N GLY A 89 8.38 5.97 0.20
CA GLY A 89 9.81 5.86 0.42
C GLY A 89 10.57 5.99 -0.88
N LEU A 90 11.63 6.78 -0.87
CA LEU A 90 12.45 7.05 -2.04
C LEU A 90 13.63 6.07 -2.16
N TYR A 91 14.04 5.47 -1.04
CA TYR A 91 15.15 4.52 -0.97
C TYR A 91 14.85 3.40 0.03
N LEU A 92 15.32 2.19 -0.29
CA LEU A 92 15.35 1.06 0.62
C LEU A 92 16.53 1.20 1.61
N SER A 93 16.51 0.46 2.71
CA SER A 93 17.67 0.37 3.60
C SER A 93 18.84 -0.31 2.88
N ALA A 94 20.01 0.31 2.92
CA ALA A 94 21.23 -0.26 2.35
C ALA A 94 21.88 -1.24 3.33
N TYR A 95 22.06 -2.48 2.90
CA TYR A 95 22.69 -3.52 3.69
C TYR A 95 23.36 -4.59 2.83
N GLU A 96 24.29 -5.32 3.43
CA GLU A 96 24.79 -6.60 2.92
C GLU A 96 24.15 -7.75 3.72
N THR A 97 23.58 -8.71 2.99
CA THR A 97 22.94 -9.90 3.57
C THR A 97 23.96 -11.00 3.81
N LEU A 98 24.05 -11.47 5.06
CA LEU A 98 24.93 -12.58 5.41
C LEU A 98 24.30 -13.94 5.04
N PRO A 99 25.09 -15.02 4.84
CA PRO A 99 24.61 -16.30 4.31
C PRO A 99 23.48 -17.01 5.07
N ILE A 100 23.25 -16.65 6.34
CA ILE A 100 22.25 -17.28 7.22
C ILE A 100 21.13 -16.31 7.64
N ALA A 101 20.99 -15.18 6.92
CA ALA A 101 19.97 -14.19 7.23
C ALA A 101 18.57 -14.74 6.89
N PRO A 102 17.57 -14.57 7.77
CA PRO A 102 16.20 -14.99 7.47
C PRO A 102 15.56 -14.08 6.42
N THR A 103 14.55 -14.61 5.73
CA THR A 103 13.64 -13.79 4.91
C THR A 103 12.88 -12.82 5.80
N LEU A 104 12.86 -11.55 5.43
CA LEU A 104 12.17 -10.53 6.21
C LEU A 104 10.64 -10.64 6.03
N PRO A 105 9.85 -10.30 7.07
CA PRO A 105 8.39 -10.24 6.98
C PRO A 105 7.87 -9.28 5.89
N LEU A 106 6.56 -9.29 5.64
CA LEU A 106 5.94 -8.42 4.63
C LEU A 106 5.70 -7.00 5.16
N PHE A 107 6.79 -6.23 5.33
CA PHE A 107 6.79 -4.81 5.66
C PHE A 107 7.60 -4.00 4.64
N CYS A 108 7.48 -2.67 4.68
CA CYS A 108 8.37 -1.80 3.93
C CYS A 108 9.68 -1.58 4.70
N TYR A 109 10.79 -1.53 3.97
CA TYR A 109 12.14 -1.46 4.51
C TYR A 109 12.86 -0.21 4.01
N THR A 110 12.33 0.96 4.35
CA THR A 110 12.89 2.27 3.94
C THR A 110 14.16 2.58 4.72
N ALA A 111 15.13 3.25 4.10
CA ALA A 111 16.33 3.71 4.81
C ALA A 111 15.96 4.64 5.96
N ALA A 112 16.70 4.55 7.06
CA ALA A 112 16.47 5.36 8.24
C ALA A 112 17.79 5.83 8.84
N GLY A 113 17.84 7.08 9.27
CA GLY A 113 19.01 7.63 9.94
C GLY A 113 18.64 8.50 11.14
N TRP A 114 19.63 8.73 11.99
CA TRP A 114 19.48 9.49 13.22
C TRP A 114 20.29 10.77 13.17
N GLN A 115 19.70 11.90 13.59
CA GLN A 115 20.43 13.15 13.73
C GLN A 115 19.72 14.11 14.70
N HIS A 116 20.44 14.66 15.68
CA HIS A 116 19.93 15.66 16.62
C HIS A 116 18.61 15.24 17.30
N ASP A 117 18.60 14.06 17.95
CA ASP A 117 17.45 13.50 18.67
C ASP A 117 16.21 13.21 17.81
N LYS A 118 16.41 13.01 16.51
CA LYS A 118 15.34 12.79 15.55
C LYS A 118 15.69 11.69 14.56
N LEU A 119 14.66 10.94 14.19
CA LEU A 119 14.69 9.97 13.11
C LEU A 119 14.33 10.64 11.79
N TYR A 120 15.08 10.30 10.75
CA TYR A 120 14.84 10.76 9.40
C TYR A 120 14.72 9.58 8.45
N VAL A 121 13.86 9.73 7.44
CA VAL A 121 13.66 8.78 6.35
C VAL A 121 13.64 9.53 5.02
N PRO A 122 14.13 8.95 3.92
CA PRO A 122 14.01 9.59 2.62
C PRO A 122 12.65 9.24 2.02
N ALA A 123 11.71 10.17 2.14
CA ALA A 123 10.33 9.94 1.76
C ALA A 123 9.65 11.22 1.30
N ILE A 124 8.57 11.06 0.53
CA ILE A 124 7.70 12.15 0.11
C ILE A 124 6.27 11.87 0.53
N ARG A 125 5.58 12.89 1.06
CA ARG A 125 4.13 12.81 1.29
C ARG A 125 3.42 12.90 -0.05
N VAL A 126 2.58 11.91 -0.36
CA VAL A 126 1.81 11.84 -1.61
C VAL A 126 0.33 12.06 -1.40
N GLU A 127 -0.15 12.06 -0.15
CA GLU A 127 -1.56 12.13 0.18
C GLU A 127 -1.78 13.05 1.39
N ASP A 128 -2.74 13.95 1.27
CA ASP A 128 -3.05 14.91 2.35
C ASP A 128 -4.21 14.47 3.23
N ASP A 129 -5.02 13.52 2.76
CA ASP A 129 -6.16 13.00 3.51
C ASP A 129 -5.71 12.28 4.80
N ILE A 130 -6.16 12.79 5.95
CA ILE A 130 -5.71 12.33 7.27
C ILE A 130 -6.31 10.99 7.70
N ARG A 131 -7.09 10.32 6.85
CA ARG A 131 -7.98 9.23 7.26
C ARG A 131 -7.33 8.02 7.92
N GLN A 132 -6.03 7.81 7.73
CA GLN A 132 -5.28 6.72 8.37
C GLN A 132 -4.12 7.24 9.23
N GLU A 133 -4.10 8.52 9.56
CA GLU A 133 -3.10 9.08 10.47
C GLU A 133 -3.35 8.60 11.91
N CYS A 134 -2.26 8.25 12.59
CA CYS A 134 -2.32 7.65 13.93
C CYS A 134 -3.02 8.54 14.96
N SER A 135 -2.80 9.85 14.87
CA SER A 135 -3.40 10.87 15.75
C SER A 135 -4.94 10.85 15.73
N GLY A 136 -5.54 10.35 14.64
CA GLY A 136 -6.98 10.23 14.48
C GLY A 136 -7.61 9.04 15.20
N TYR A 137 -6.83 8.13 15.78
CA TYR A 137 -7.33 6.88 16.39
C TYR A 137 -7.34 6.93 17.92
N ASP A 138 -8.54 6.99 18.51
CA ASP A 138 -8.76 6.86 19.96
C ASP A 138 -9.20 5.44 20.30
N ASP A 139 -8.34 4.68 20.97
CA ASP A 139 -8.58 3.28 21.32
C ASP A 139 -9.85 3.06 22.16
N LYS A 140 -10.25 4.02 23.01
CA LYS A 140 -11.48 3.88 23.79
C LYS A 140 -12.71 4.01 22.89
N LYS A 141 -12.73 5.03 22.03
CA LYS A 141 -13.83 5.21 21.06
C LYS A 141 -13.93 4.04 20.09
N ILE A 142 -12.80 3.53 19.61
CA ILE A 142 -12.76 2.36 18.73
C ILE A 142 -13.36 1.13 19.43
N LYS A 143 -12.95 0.83 20.67
CA LYS A 143 -13.51 -0.30 21.44
C LYS A 143 -15.01 -0.16 21.65
N THR A 144 -15.49 1.03 22.01
CA THR A 144 -16.92 1.29 22.19
C THR A 144 -17.70 1.15 20.89
N GLY A 145 -17.21 1.73 19.80
CA GLY A 145 -17.86 1.64 18.48
C GLY A 145 -17.89 0.22 17.93
N ALA A 146 -16.80 -0.54 18.10
CA ALA A 146 -16.73 -1.93 17.72
C ALA A 146 -17.73 -2.80 18.49
N ALA A 147 -17.86 -2.58 19.81
CA ALA A 147 -18.85 -3.28 20.62
C ALA A 147 -20.28 -2.94 20.19
N HIS A 148 -20.56 -1.66 19.93
CA HIS A 148 -21.86 -1.21 19.48
C HIS A 148 -22.25 -1.83 18.13
N LEU A 149 -21.34 -1.88 17.16
CA LEU A 149 -21.60 -2.50 15.86
C LEU A 149 -21.90 -4.00 15.98
N VAL A 150 -21.17 -4.73 16.82
CA VAL A 150 -21.45 -6.17 17.05
C VAL A 150 -22.82 -6.37 17.71
N GLU A 151 -23.24 -5.49 18.61
CA GLU A 151 -24.56 -5.53 19.24
C GLU A 151 -25.69 -5.15 18.27
N ALA A 152 -25.47 -4.15 17.41
CA ALA A 152 -26.44 -3.69 16.42
C ALA A 152 -26.68 -4.71 15.30
N TYR A 153 -25.66 -5.52 14.97
CA TYR A 153 -25.71 -6.51 13.88
C TYR A 153 -25.35 -7.93 14.39
N PRO A 154 -26.14 -8.51 15.31
CA PRO A 154 -25.75 -9.72 16.06
C PRO A 154 -25.66 -10.99 15.19
N HIS A 155 -26.31 -10.99 14.02
CA HIS A 155 -26.34 -12.11 13.09
C HIS A 155 -25.46 -11.89 11.85
N ASN A 156 -24.82 -10.72 11.72
CA ASN A 156 -24.02 -10.37 10.56
C ASN A 156 -22.58 -10.86 10.74
N ARG A 157 -22.15 -11.85 9.94
CA ARG A 157 -20.82 -12.45 10.07
C ARG A 157 -19.72 -11.49 9.62
N LEU A 158 -19.99 -10.62 8.66
CA LEU A 158 -19.03 -9.61 8.20
C LEU A 158 -18.76 -8.58 9.30
N VAL A 159 -19.79 -7.99 9.90
CA VAL A 159 -19.60 -7.02 10.99
C VAL A 159 -18.83 -7.66 12.14
N LYS A 160 -19.17 -8.90 12.51
CA LYS A 160 -18.43 -9.64 13.53
C LYS A 160 -16.95 -9.79 13.17
N HIS A 161 -16.62 -10.21 11.94
CA HIS A 161 -15.24 -10.34 11.47
C HIS A 161 -14.51 -8.98 11.46
N LEU A 162 -15.13 -7.94 10.91
CA LEU A 162 -14.56 -6.61 10.83
C LEU A 162 -14.22 -6.05 12.23
N MET A 163 -15.13 -6.21 13.19
CA MET A 163 -14.95 -5.65 14.52
C MET A 163 -14.03 -6.51 15.39
N GLN A 164 -14.24 -7.82 15.42
CA GLN A 164 -13.50 -8.70 16.34
C GLN A 164 -12.12 -9.09 15.81
N THR A 165 -11.95 -9.20 14.50
CA THR A 165 -10.69 -9.61 13.88
C THR A 165 -9.96 -8.42 13.27
N CYS A 166 -10.53 -7.74 12.27
CA CYS A 166 -9.81 -6.69 11.56
C CYS A 166 -9.50 -5.48 12.45
N CYS A 167 -10.49 -4.99 13.21
CA CYS A 167 -10.35 -3.81 14.06
C CYS A 167 -9.55 -4.09 15.34
N MET A 168 -9.86 -5.18 16.04
CA MET A 168 -9.32 -5.45 17.37
C MET A 168 -8.02 -6.28 17.38
N THR A 169 -7.80 -7.13 16.38
CA THR A 169 -6.59 -7.96 16.28
C THR A 169 -5.58 -7.35 15.31
N TYR A 170 -5.99 -7.14 14.05
CA TYR A 170 -5.08 -6.60 13.02
C TYR A 170 -4.89 -5.09 13.11
N THR A 171 -5.69 -4.39 13.91
CA THR A 171 -5.70 -2.92 13.99
C THR A 171 -5.87 -2.25 12.62
N CYS A 172 -6.61 -2.88 11.71
CA CYS A 172 -6.83 -2.43 10.34
C CYS A 172 -7.41 -1.00 10.34
N PRO A 173 -6.72 -0.02 9.70
CA PRO A 173 -7.15 1.37 9.67
C PRO A 173 -8.58 1.57 9.16
N ALA A 174 -8.98 0.84 8.11
CA ALA A 174 -10.33 0.92 7.53
C ALA A 174 -11.39 0.37 8.50
N ALA A 175 -11.13 -0.75 9.17
CA ALA A 175 -12.06 -1.32 10.14
C ALA A 175 -12.20 -0.43 11.38
N ARG A 176 -11.10 0.21 11.82
CA ARG A 176 -11.11 1.21 12.90
C ARG A 176 -11.89 2.46 12.51
N ASN A 177 -11.79 2.91 11.26
CA ASN A 177 -12.59 4.03 10.75
C ASN A 177 -14.09 3.70 10.69
N PHE A 178 -14.45 2.47 10.30
CA PHE A 178 -15.82 2.01 10.36
C PHE A 178 -16.35 1.96 11.81
N ALA A 179 -15.55 1.49 12.77
CA ALA A 179 -15.90 1.56 14.19
C ALA A 179 -16.10 2.99 14.72
N LEU A 180 -15.48 3.98 14.06
CA LEU A 180 -15.63 5.41 14.35
C LEU A 180 -16.68 6.11 13.45
N SER A 181 -17.44 5.35 12.66
CA SER A 181 -18.49 5.84 11.75
C SER A 181 -18.01 6.91 10.76
N ARG A 182 -16.81 6.74 10.18
CA ARG A 182 -16.22 7.71 9.25
C ARG A 182 -15.57 7.09 8.02
N TRP A 183 -15.59 7.83 6.92
CA TRP A 183 -14.81 7.60 5.69
C TRP A 183 -15.01 6.22 5.04
N GLU A 184 -13.95 5.43 4.92
CA GLU A 184 -13.93 4.16 4.21
C GLU A 184 -14.33 2.98 5.10
N CYS A 185 -15.42 2.32 4.72
CA CYS A 185 -15.90 1.08 5.30
C CYS A 185 -15.40 -0.12 4.45
N PRO A 186 -14.61 -1.04 5.03
CA PRO A 186 -14.09 -2.20 4.31
C PRO A 186 -15.14 -3.32 4.20
N VAL A 187 -15.23 -3.96 3.03
CA VAL A 187 -16.16 -5.07 2.77
C VAL A 187 -15.40 -6.26 2.17
N PRO A 188 -14.83 -7.16 2.99
CA PRO A 188 -14.24 -8.39 2.50
C PRO A 188 -15.32 -9.37 2.03
N VAL A 189 -15.12 -10.00 0.88
CA VAL A 189 -16.11 -10.89 0.24
C VAL A 189 -15.55 -12.23 -0.24
N SER A 190 -14.25 -12.35 -0.46
CA SER A 190 -13.67 -13.45 -1.21
C SER A 190 -12.75 -14.35 -0.38
N PRO A 191 -13.14 -15.60 -0.07
CA PRO A 191 -12.26 -16.57 0.56
C PRO A 191 -11.22 -17.20 -0.41
N ALA A 192 -11.22 -16.81 -1.69
CA ALA A 192 -10.37 -17.40 -2.73
C ALA A 192 -9.64 -16.35 -3.55
N CYS A 193 -8.52 -16.71 -4.18
CA CYS A 193 -7.79 -15.84 -5.09
C CYS A 193 -7.41 -16.60 -6.36
N ASN A 194 -7.29 -15.88 -7.48
CA ASN A 194 -6.83 -16.40 -8.76
C ASN A 194 -5.39 -15.94 -9.08
N ALA A 195 -4.65 -15.47 -8.08
CA ALA A 195 -3.23 -15.12 -8.19
C ALA A 195 -2.46 -15.80 -7.05
N ASN A 196 -1.24 -16.24 -7.34
CA ASN A 196 -0.35 -16.87 -6.35
C ASN A 196 0.82 -15.92 -6.05
N CYS A 197 0.49 -14.70 -5.60
CA CYS A 197 1.47 -13.64 -5.43
C CYS A 197 2.60 -14.08 -4.49
N VAL A 198 3.86 -13.81 -4.87
CA VAL A 198 5.04 -14.12 -4.04
C VAL A 198 4.87 -13.59 -2.62
N GLY A 199 4.55 -12.30 -2.46
CA GLY A 199 4.31 -11.67 -1.16
C GLY A 199 2.83 -11.51 -0.80
N CYS A 200 1.98 -12.54 -0.98
CA CYS A 200 0.57 -12.42 -0.63
C CYS A 200 0.37 -12.21 0.89
N ILE A 201 -0.35 -11.14 1.24
CA ILE A 201 -0.55 -10.72 2.63
C ILE A 201 -1.67 -11.47 3.38
N SER A 202 -2.46 -12.28 2.65
CA SER A 202 -3.62 -13.03 3.18
C SER A 202 -3.36 -14.53 3.26
N PHE A 203 -2.29 -15.01 2.62
CA PHE A 203 -1.99 -16.41 2.44
C PHE A 203 -0.54 -16.60 2.02
N GLN A 204 0.21 -17.43 2.74
CA GLN A 204 1.54 -17.89 2.32
C GLN A 204 1.52 -19.42 2.23
N PRO A 205 2.14 -20.02 1.19
CA PRO A 205 2.33 -21.46 1.12
C PRO A 205 3.03 -22.01 2.36
N ALA A 206 2.70 -23.23 2.77
CA ALA A 206 3.25 -23.84 3.99
C ALA A 206 4.76 -24.16 3.89
N ASP A 207 5.31 -24.16 2.67
CA ASP A 207 6.72 -24.37 2.36
C ASP A 207 7.54 -23.06 2.29
N GLU A 208 6.91 -21.89 2.42
CA GLU A 208 7.61 -20.61 2.54
C GLU A 208 7.80 -20.25 4.02
N ASP A 209 8.96 -19.67 4.37
CA ASP A 209 9.31 -19.33 5.76
C ASP A 209 8.59 -18.08 6.30
N ILE A 210 7.88 -17.34 5.44
CA ILE A 210 7.17 -16.12 5.80
C ILE A 210 5.71 -16.38 6.15
N VAL A 211 5.22 -15.64 7.15
CA VAL A 211 3.82 -15.70 7.58
C VAL A 211 3.04 -14.52 7.00
N SER A 212 1.83 -14.78 6.50
CA SER A 212 0.92 -13.72 6.08
C SER A 212 0.49 -12.87 7.29
N PRO A 213 0.54 -11.53 7.20
CA PRO A 213 0.14 -10.64 8.30
C PRO A 213 -1.35 -10.71 8.63
N GLN A 214 -2.18 -11.24 7.72
CA GLN A 214 -3.62 -11.40 7.92
C GLN A 214 -4.07 -12.77 7.41
N ASP A 215 -5.07 -13.35 8.05
CA ASP A 215 -5.73 -14.56 7.57
C ASP A 215 -6.84 -14.24 6.58
N ARG A 216 -6.94 -15.07 5.53
CA ARG A 216 -8.02 -14.99 4.55
C ARG A 216 -9.37 -15.31 5.18
N LEU A 217 -10.40 -14.56 4.78
CA LEU A 217 -11.80 -14.79 5.11
C LEU A 217 -12.16 -16.26 4.85
N SER A 218 -12.86 -16.89 5.80
CA SER A 218 -13.21 -18.33 5.75
C SER A 218 -14.62 -18.61 5.23
N PHE A 219 -15.36 -17.57 4.85
CA PHE A 219 -16.74 -17.69 4.39
C PHE A 219 -17.03 -16.74 3.24
N LYS A 220 -18.09 -17.04 2.48
CA LYS A 220 -18.67 -16.13 1.49
C LYS A 220 -19.86 -15.40 2.13
N PRO A 221 -19.85 -14.06 2.21
CA PRO A 221 -20.99 -13.31 2.70
C PRO A 221 -22.13 -13.30 1.68
N THR A 222 -23.35 -13.01 2.14
CA THR A 222 -24.49 -12.75 1.25
C THR A 222 -24.60 -11.27 0.90
N ALA A 223 -25.40 -10.94 -0.13
CA ALA A 223 -25.66 -9.55 -0.47
C ALA A 223 -26.39 -8.81 0.66
N GLU A 224 -27.29 -9.50 1.37
CA GLU A 224 -28.03 -8.96 2.52
C GLU A 224 -27.08 -8.59 3.67
N GLU A 225 -26.12 -9.47 4.01
CA GLU A 225 -25.09 -9.17 5.02
C GLU A 225 -24.28 -7.93 4.64
N ILE A 226 -24.01 -7.70 3.35
CA ILE A 226 -23.28 -6.52 2.88
C ILE A 226 -24.15 -5.26 3.01
N VAL A 227 -25.40 -5.31 2.52
CA VAL A 227 -26.31 -4.16 2.48
C VAL A 227 -26.63 -3.64 3.89
N GLU A 228 -26.81 -4.55 4.84
CA GLU A 228 -27.29 -4.27 6.20
C GLU A 228 -26.49 -3.19 6.94
N PHE A 229 -25.15 -3.19 6.80
CA PHE A 229 -24.29 -2.19 7.44
C PHE A 229 -23.76 -1.11 6.48
N THR A 230 -23.68 -1.40 5.18
CA THR A 230 -23.12 -0.46 4.20
C THR A 230 -24.07 0.69 3.89
N VAL A 231 -25.39 0.44 3.81
CA VAL A 231 -26.39 1.51 3.56
C VAL A 231 -26.39 2.55 4.70
N PRO A 232 -26.51 2.17 5.99
CA PRO A 232 -26.41 3.13 7.08
C PRO A 232 -25.10 3.91 7.10
N HIS A 233 -23.97 3.25 6.79
CA HIS A 233 -22.66 3.91 6.70
C HIS A 233 -22.62 4.97 5.59
N LEU A 234 -23.08 4.63 4.39
CA LEU A 234 -23.10 5.56 3.24
C LEU A 234 -24.01 6.78 3.47
N GLU A 235 -25.06 6.62 4.29
CA GLU A 235 -25.98 7.70 4.62
C GLU A 235 -25.43 8.71 5.64
N THR A 236 -24.55 8.26 6.54
CA THR A 236 -24.20 8.98 7.77
C THR A 236 -22.73 9.37 7.88
N ALA A 237 -21.81 8.58 7.33
CA ALA A 237 -20.38 8.86 7.46
C ALA A 237 -19.97 10.08 6.60
N PRO A 238 -19.04 10.93 7.08
CA PRO A 238 -18.42 11.96 6.24
C PRO A 238 -17.54 11.32 5.15
N PHE A 239 -17.54 11.91 3.96
CA PHE A 239 -16.83 11.41 2.77
C PHE A 239 -16.99 9.89 2.58
N PRO A 240 -18.23 9.38 2.53
CA PRO A 240 -18.49 7.97 2.76
C PRO A 240 -18.04 7.12 1.56
N ILE A 241 -17.28 6.07 1.86
CA ILE A 241 -16.82 5.08 0.89
C ILE A 241 -17.12 3.69 1.44
N VAL A 242 -17.58 2.79 0.57
CA VAL A 242 -17.61 1.36 0.80
C VAL A 242 -16.68 0.70 -0.19
N SER A 243 -15.71 -0.08 0.30
CA SER A 243 -14.67 -0.69 -0.54
C SER A 243 -14.71 -2.21 -0.44
N PHE A 244 -14.98 -2.87 -1.56
CA PHE A 244 -14.68 -4.29 -1.74
C PHE A 244 -13.16 -4.48 -1.93
N GLY A 245 -12.60 -5.63 -1.56
CA GLY A 245 -11.16 -5.89 -1.71
C GLY A 245 -10.34 -5.43 -0.52
N GLN A 246 -10.03 -6.34 0.40
CA GLN A 246 -9.33 -6.07 1.66
C GLN A 246 -8.12 -6.99 1.87
N GLY A 247 -7.22 -6.62 2.80
CA GLY A 247 -6.03 -7.42 3.09
C GLY A 247 -6.31 -8.80 3.68
N CYS A 248 -7.50 -8.98 4.28
CA CYS A 248 -7.95 -10.24 4.87
C CYS A 248 -8.78 -11.10 3.92
N GLU A 249 -8.74 -10.85 2.60
CA GLU A 249 -9.44 -11.66 1.60
C GLU A 249 -8.55 -11.99 0.40
N GLY A 250 -9.05 -12.83 -0.51
CA GLY A 250 -8.43 -13.09 -1.81
C GLY A 250 -8.85 -12.08 -2.87
N GLU A 251 -9.16 -12.56 -4.08
CA GLU A 251 -9.56 -11.69 -5.19
C GLU A 251 -11.08 -11.45 -5.18
N PRO A 252 -11.58 -10.21 -4.96
CA PRO A 252 -13.01 -9.92 -4.88
C PRO A 252 -13.77 -10.11 -6.20
N LEU A 253 -13.14 -9.98 -7.37
CA LEU A 253 -13.81 -10.22 -8.64
C LEU A 253 -14.31 -11.67 -8.79
N LEU A 254 -13.76 -12.63 -8.03
CA LEU A 254 -14.32 -13.99 -7.97
C LEU A 254 -15.71 -14.05 -7.34
N MET A 255 -16.12 -13.00 -6.64
CA MET A 255 -17.43 -12.85 -5.99
C MET A 255 -18.31 -11.80 -6.68
N TRP A 256 -18.02 -11.47 -7.94
CA TRP A 256 -18.66 -10.35 -8.64
C TRP A 256 -20.20 -10.44 -8.69
N GLN A 257 -20.81 -11.63 -8.72
CA GLN A 257 -22.27 -11.75 -8.71
C GLN A 257 -22.86 -11.25 -7.37
N THR A 258 -22.24 -11.62 -6.26
CA THR A 258 -22.66 -11.19 -4.92
C THR A 258 -22.40 -9.68 -4.74
N ILE A 259 -21.26 -9.19 -5.22
CA ILE A 259 -20.97 -7.75 -5.24
C ILE A 259 -22.04 -7.01 -6.07
N ARG A 260 -22.35 -7.48 -7.27
CA ARG A 260 -23.36 -6.88 -8.15
C ARG A 260 -24.73 -6.80 -7.48
N GLU A 261 -25.18 -7.88 -6.85
CA GLU A 261 -26.44 -7.92 -6.11
C GLU A 261 -26.45 -6.92 -4.96
N ALA A 262 -25.37 -6.85 -4.18
CA ALA A 262 -25.21 -5.89 -3.10
C ALA A 262 -25.24 -4.44 -3.62
N ILE A 263 -24.53 -4.12 -4.73
CA ILE A 263 -24.52 -2.77 -5.31
C ILE A 263 -25.93 -2.36 -5.75
N ILE A 264 -26.64 -3.24 -6.49
CA ILE A 264 -28.01 -2.97 -6.94
C ILE A 264 -28.91 -2.67 -5.73
N GLU A 265 -28.82 -3.49 -4.69
CA GLU A 265 -29.65 -3.31 -3.50
C GLU A 265 -29.28 -2.04 -2.74
N ILE A 266 -27.99 -1.77 -2.48
CA ILE A 266 -27.51 -0.52 -1.86
C ILE A 266 -28.08 0.69 -2.61
N ARG A 267 -28.03 0.69 -3.95
CA ARG A 267 -28.46 1.81 -4.78
C ARG A 267 -29.97 2.03 -4.82
N LYS A 268 -30.79 1.05 -4.39
CA LYS A 268 -32.22 1.27 -4.14
C LYS A 268 -32.48 2.09 -2.88
N HIS A 269 -31.62 1.99 -1.87
CA HIS A 269 -31.77 2.67 -0.59
C HIS A 269 -31.05 4.01 -0.54
N THR A 270 -29.90 4.13 -1.21
CA THR A 270 -29.09 5.36 -1.19
C THR A 270 -28.33 5.64 -2.47
N ALA A 271 -28.35 6.91 -2.88
CA ALA A 271 -27.48 7.46 -3.91
C ALA A 271 -26.21 8.11 -3.34
N LYS A 272 -25.97 8.07 -2.01
CA LYS A 272 -24.80 8.69 -1.38
C LYS A 272 -23.56 7.80 -1.42
N GLY A 273 -22.41 8.45 -1.24
CA GLY A 273 -21.09 7.85 -1.15
C GLY A 273 -20.59 7.13 -2.40
N SER A 274 -19.33 6.70 -2.32
CA SER A 274 -18.65 5.95 -3.38
C SER A 274 -18.64 4.45 -3.05
N ILE A 275 -18.93 3.63 -4.05
CA ILE A 275 -18.67 2.19 -4.01
C ILE A 275 -17.44 1.89 -4.84
N ASN A 276 -16.40 1.38 -4.18
CA ASN A 276 -15.09 1.08 -4.76
C ASN A 276 -14.81 -0.43 -4.72
N ILE A 277 -13.99 -0.92 -5.64
CA ILE A 277 -13.40 -2.26 -5.57
C ILE A 277 -11.88 -2.20 -5.70
N ASN A 278 -11.17 -2.82 -4.76
CA ASN A 278 -9.74 -3.05 -4.82
C ASN A 278 -9.50 -4.47 -5.37
N THR A 279 -8.78 -4.63 -6.47
CA THR A 279 -8.71 -5.92 -7.19
C THR A 279 -7.36 -6.06 -7.88
N ASN A 280 -7.04 -7.25 -8.38
CA ASN A 280 -5.99 -7.46 -9.39
C ASN A 280 -6.46 -7.13 -10.82
N GLY A 281 -7.74 -6.83 -11.06
CA GLY A 281 -8.26 -6.45 -12.38
C GLY A 281 -8.40 -7.62 -13.36
N SER A 282 -8.36 -8.85 -12.88
CA SER A 282 -8.29 -10.07 -13.71
C SER A 282 -9.55 -10.44 -14.51
N MET A 283 -10.69 -9.74 -14.33
CA MET A 283 -11.97 -10.14 -14.93
C MET A 283 -12.73 -8.95 -15.54
N PRO A 284 -12.40 -8.50 -16.77
CA PRO A 284 -13.04 -7.35 -17.41
C PRO A 284 -14.56 -7.47 -17.55
N HIS A 285 -15.06 -8.66 -17.87
CA HIS A 285 -16.51 -8.90 -17.97
C HIS A 285 -17.24 -8.71 -16.63
N ALA A 286 -16.60 -9.10 -15.53
CA ALA A 286 -17.14 -8.90 -14.18
C ALA A 286 -17.11 -7.41 -13.84
N VAL A 287 -16.00 -6.72 -14.13
CA VAL A 287 -15.88 -5.26 -13.95
C VAL A 287 -16.97 -4.52 -14.71
N ARG A 288 -17.24 -4.87 -15.98
CA ARG A 288 -18.33 -4.29 -16.77
C ARG A 288 -19.68 -4.48 -16.09
N ALA A 289 -20.00 -5.70 -15.64
CA ALA A 289 -21.25 -5.99 -14.95
C ALA A 289 -21.39 -5.23 -13.62
N LEU A 290 -20.29 -4.96 -12.91
CA LEU A 290 -20.27 -4.13 -11.70
C LEU A 290 -20.49 -2.65 -12.03
N CYS A 291 -19.91 -2.14 -13.12
CA CYS A 291 -20.14 -0.77 -13.60
C CYS A 291 -21.62 -0.55 -13.95
N GLU A 292 -22.23 -1.49 -14.69
CA GLU A 292 -23.66 -1.48 -15.02
C GLU A 292 -24.56 -1.45 -13.77
N ALA A 293 -24.12 -2.09 -12.68
CA ALA A 293 -24.84 -2.07 -11.40
C ALA A 293 -24.67 -0.77 -10.60
N GLY A 294 -23.66 0.06 -10.92
CA GLY A 294 -23.41 1.34 -10.24
C GLY A 294 -22.12 1.40 -9.41
N LEU A 295 -21.12 0.56 -9.71
CA LEU A 295 -19.75 0.72 -9.22
C LEU A 295 -19.22 2.11 -9.58
N ASN A 296 -18.57 2.80 -8.64
CA ASN A 296 -18.08 4.17 -8.86
C ASN A 296 -16.58 4.23 -9.18
N SER A 297 -15.80 3.34 -8.60
CA SER A 297 -14.35 3.35 -8.79
C SER A 297 -13.74 1.96 -8.69
N ILE A 298 -12.58 1.81 -9.35
CA ILE A 298 -11.74 0.63 -9.28
C ILE A 298 -10.33 1.04 -8.86
N ARG A 299 -9.71 0.20 -8.03
CA ARG A 299 -8.29 0.24 -7.75
C ARG A 299 -7.65 -1.09 -8.10
N VAL A 300 -6.79 -1.08 -9.12
CA VAL A 300 -6.08 -2.28 -9.57
C VAL A 300 -4.68 -2.34 -8.97
N SER A 301 -4.35 -3.40 -8.24
CA SER A 301 -3.02 -3.57 -7.66
C SER A 301 -2.04 -4.16 -8.64
N THR A 302 -0.85 -3.57 -8.71
CA THR A 302 0.23 -4.07 -9.54
C THR A 302 1.60 -3.70 -8.97
N ASN A 303 2.56 -4.62 -9.10
CA ASN A 303 3.97 -4.36 -8.80
C ASN A 303 4.72 -3.72 -9.97
N SER A 304 4.16 -3.78 -11.18
CA SER A 304 4.80 -3.28 -12.40
C SER A 304 3.80 -3.06 -13.54
N ALA A 305 4.07 -2.08 -14.39
CA ALA A 305 3.41 -1.86 -15.68
C ALA A 305 4.02 -2.72 -16.80
N LEU A 306 5.13 -3.42 -16.54
CA LEU A 306 5.77 -4.39 -17.41
C LEU A 306 5.24 -5.80 -17.12
N GLU A 307 4.77 -6.49 -18.16
CA GLU A 307 4.21 -7.83 -18.04
C GLU A 307 5.25 -8.83 -17.53
N GLU A 308 6.48 -8.74 -18.01
CA GLU A 308 7.59 -9.62 -17.65
C GLU A 308 8.01 -9.51 -16.16
N VAL A 309 7.72 -8.38 -15.51
CA VAL A 309 7.96 -8.17 -14.06
C VAL A 309 6.70 -8.50 -13.25
N TYR A 310 5.53 -8.27 -13.83
CA TYR A 310 4.24 -8.60 -13.23
C TYR A 310 4.06 -10.12 -13.05
N MET A 311 4.27 -10.88 -14.12
CA MET A 311 4.01 -12.32 -14.19
C MET A 311 4.73 -13.15 -13.11
N PRO A 312 6.05 -13.00 -12.88
CA PRO A 312 6.75 -13.80 -11.87
C PRO A 312 6.33 -13.46 -10.43
N TYR A 313 5.85 -12.23 -10.19
CA TYR A 313 5.34 -11.82 -8.89
C TYR A 313 3.90 -12.27 -8.65
N TYR A 314 2.94 -11.89 -9.50
CA TYR A 314 1.51 -12.18 -9.29
C TYR A 314 1.15 -13.64 -9.57
N ARG A 315 1.91 -14.31 -10.44
CA ARG A 315 1.68 -15.70 -10.89
C ARG A 315 0.20 -15.96 -11.20
N PRO A 316 -0.36 -15.29 -12.22
CA PRO A 316 -1.78 -15.38 -12.57
C PRO A 316 -2.25 -16.81 -12.77
N ASN A 317 -3.47 -17.09 -12.33
CA ASN A 317 -4.18 -18.32 -12.62
C ASN A 317 -5.48 -17.98 -13.37
N ASN A 318 -5.54 -18.32 -14.65
CA ASN A 318 -6.68 -18.06 -15.55
C ASN A 318 -6.96 -16.57 -15.85
N TYR A 319 -5.93 -15.73 -15.91
CA TYR A 319 -6.00 -14.38 -16.50
C TYR A 319 -4.63 -13.95 -17.03
N HIS A 320 -4.61 -12.92 -17.87
CA HIS A 320 -3.42 -12.35 -18.49
C HIS A 320 -3.24 -10.87 -18.10
N PHE A 321 -2.04 -10.32 -18.31
CA PHE A 321 -1.76 -8.92 -18.00
C PHE A 321 -2.67 -7.96 -18.76
N ALA A 322 -3.04 -8.28 -20.00
CA ALA A 322 -3.95 -7.46 -20.81
C ALA A 322 -5.36 -7.31 -20.19
N ASP A 323 -5.82 -8.27 -19.39
CA ASP A 323 -7.13 -8.19 -18.72
C ASP A 323 -7.18 -7.05 -17.70
N ILE A 324 -6.04 -6.74 -17.08
CA ILE A 324 -5.87 -5.65 -16.10
C ILE A 324 -6.12 -4.31 -16.80
N MET A 325 -5.51 -4.14 -17.97
CA MET A 325 -5.64 -2.96 -18.82
C MET A 325 -7.08 -2.79 -19.29
N GLU A 326 -7.72 -3.88 -19.71
CA GLU A 326 -9.11 -3.87 -20.18
C GLU A 326 -10.10 -3.55 -19.06
N SER A 327 -9.85 -4.01 -17.83
CA SER A 327 -10.64 -3.65 -16.66
C SER A 327 -10.57 -2.16 -16.35
N LEU A 328 -9.38 -1.55 -16.43
CA LEU A 328 -9.22 -0.10 -16.27
C LEU A 328 -9.96 0.68 -17.36
N LYS A 329 -9.78 0.30 -18.64
CA LYS A 329 -10.48 0.88 -19.78
C LYS A 329 -12.01 0.80 -19.61
N THR A 330 -12.51 -0.37 -19.19
CA THR A 330 -13.94 -0.59 -18.95
C THR A 330 -14.50 0.40 -17.92
N VAL A 331 -13.84 0.61 -16.78
CA VAL A 331 -14.35 1.56 -15.78
C VAL A 331 -14.31 3.00 -16.29
N HIS A 332 -13.25 3.36 -17.02
CA HIS A 332 -13.13 4.68 -17.64
C HIS A 332 -14.25 4.93 -18.67
N GLU A 333 -14.59 3.94 -19.52
CA GLU A 333 -15.70 4.01 -20.48
C GLU A 333 -17.06 4.31 -19.83
N PHE A 334 -17.28 3.82 -18.61
CA PHE A 334 -18.49 4.08 -17.83
C PHE A 334 -18.42 5.40 -17.03
N GLY A 335 -17.34 6.17 -17.16
CA GLY A 335 -17.12 7.41 -16.41
C GLY A 335 -16.83 7.19 -14.92
N GLY A 336 -16.39 5.99 -14.55
CA GLY A 336 -15.93 5.67 -13.20
C GLY A 336 -14.49 6.12 -12.96
N TRP A 337 -14.08 6.17 -11.70
CA TRP A 337 -12.72 6.56 -11.32
C TRP A 337 -11.78 5.35 -11.32
N THR A 338 -10.65 5.49 -12.00
CA THR A 338 -9.65 4.44 -12.18
C THR A 338 -8.39 4.76 -11.39
N SER A 339 -7.92 3.79 -10.60
CA SER A 339 -6.69 3.91 -9.84
C SER A 339 -5.82 2.67 -10.02
N ILE A 340 -4.51 2.85 -10.02
CA ILE A 340 -3.59 1.74 -9.75
C ILE A 340 -3.01 1.87 -8.34
N ASN A 341 -2.93 0.74 -7.65
CA ASN A 341 -2.21 0.57 -6.40
C ASN A 341 -0.81 0.06 -6.73
N TYR A 342 0.12 0.99 -6.91
CA TYR A 342 1.41 0.72 -7.54
C TYR A 342 2.48 0.51 -6.48
N PHE A 343 3.04 -0.70 -6.43
CA PHE A 343 4.04 -1.06 -5.42
C PHE A 343 5.38 -0.44 -5.77
N THR A 344 5.69 0.64 -5.08
CA THR A 344 6.89 1.43 -5.24
C THR A 344 8.08 0.67 -4.65
N PHE A 345 9.03 0.34 -5.51
CA PHE A 345 10.28 -0.32 -5.18
C PHE A 345 11.43 0.44 -5.86
N PRO A 346 12.20 1.24 -5.10
CA PRO A 346 13.40 1.92 -5.61
C PRO A 346 14.36 0.90 -6.24
N GLY A 347 14.72 1.11 -7.51
CA GLY A 347 15.52 0.20 -8.34
C GLY A 347 14.73 -0.58 -9.38
N MET A 348 13.40 -0.64 -9.23
CA MET A 348 12.52 -1.37 -10.12
C MET A 348 11.47 -0.46 -10.73
N THR A 349 10.76 0.30 -9.88
CA THR A 349 9.69 1.21 -10.29
C THR A 349 10.20 2.41 -11.09
N ASP A 350 11.43 2.85 -10.84
CA ASP A 350 12.09 4.02 -11.44
C ASP A 350 13.11 3.67 -12.55
N ARG A 351 12.97 2.50 -13.15
CA ARG A 351 13.69 2.15 -14.39
C ARG A 351 13.06 2.84 -15.59
N GLU A 352 13.84 3.07 -16.63
CA GLU A 352 13.35 3.76 -17.83
C GLU A 352 12.25 2.96 -18.54
N GLU A 353 12.39 1.64 -18.66
CA GLU A 353 11.41 0.76 -19.29
C GLU A 353 10.08 0.77 -18.53
N GLU A 354 10.17 0.76 -17.20
CA GLU A 354 9.02 0.82 -16.31
C GLU A 354 8.30 2.18 -16.42
N TYR A 355 9.07 3.28 -16.47
CA TYR A 355 8.55 4.61 -16.72
C TYR A 355 7.81 4.68 -18.07
N GLN A 356 8.40 4.17 -19.15
CA GLN A 356 7.76 4.14 -20.46
C GLN A 356 6.49 3.28 -20.48
N ALA A 357 6.51 2.11 -19.83
CA ALA A 357 5.35 1.24 -19.70
C ALA A 357 4.22 1.90 -18.90
N LEU A 358 4.55 2.59 -17.81
CA LEU A 358 3.58 3.34 -17.01
C LEU A 358 2.95 4.48 -17.81
N ARG A 359 3.75 5.25 -18.57
CA ARG A 359 3.22 6.30 -19.47
C ARG A 359 2.22 5.71 -20.47
N LYS A 360 2.58 4.60 -21.10
CA LYS A 360 1.70 3.89 -22.03
C LYS A 360 0.41 3.44 -21.33
N LEU A 361 0.52 2.89 -20.13
CA LEU A 361 -0.64 2.48 -19.34
C LEU A 361 -1.59 3.66 -19.08
N ILE A 362 -1.06 4.80 -18.63
CA ILE A 362 -1.83 6.02 -18.38
C ILE A 362 -2.56 6.47 -19.65
N MET A 363 -1.83 6.57 -20.77
CA MET A 363 -2.39 7.03 -22.05
C MET A 363 -3.48 6.09 -22.60
N GLU A 364 -3.28 4.78 -22.50
CA GLU A 364 -4.22 3.81 -23.07
C GLU A 364 -5.48 3.61 -22.23
N THR A 365 -5.38 3.76 -20.91
CA THR A 365 -6.50 3.48 -20.00
C THR A 365 -7.27 4.73 -19.59
N GLY A 366 -6.70 5.92 -19.78
CA GLY A 366 -7.27 7.16 -19.25
C GLY A 366 -7.19 7.22 -17.72
N LEU A 367 -6.14 6.61 -17.14
CA LEU A 367 -5.98 6.45 -15.70
C LEU A 367 -6.14 7.78 -14.94
N ASP A 368 -6.96 7.79 -13.89
CA ASP A 368 -7.21 8.99 -13.08
C ASP A 368 -6.20 9.17 -11.95
N MET A 369 -5.70 8.07 -11.37
CA MET A 369 -4.87 8.13 -10.17
C MET A 369 -3.83 7.02 -10.05
N ILE A 370 -2.65 7.39 -9.54
CA ILE A 370 -1.64 6.45 -9.03
C ILE A 370 -1.61 6.55 -7.51
N GLN A 371 -1.85 5.43 -6.83
CA GLN A 371 -1.59 5.27 -5.41
C GLN A 371 -0.19 4.71 -5.21
N TRP A 372 0.75 5.55 -4.77
CA TRP A 372 2.18 5.21 -4.63
C TRP A 372 2.44 4.49 -3.31
N ARG A 373 2.13 3.20 -3.25
CA ARG A 373 2.29 2.39 -2.03
C ARG A 373 3.70 1.85 -1.92
N ASN A 374 4.27 1.86 -0.72
CA ASN A 374 5.54 1.18 -0.48
C ASN A 374 5.36 -0.33 -0.66
N PHE A 375 6.31 -0.97 -1.33
CA PHE A 375 6.26 -2.41 -1.49
C PHE A 375 6.67 -3.10 -0.18
N ASN A 376 5.71 -3.79 0.43
CA ASN A 376 5.92 -4.53 1.68
C ASN A 376 6.46 -5.93 1.41
N ILE A 377 7.76 -6.05 1.13
CA ILE A 377 8.43 -7.32 0.83
C ILE A 377 9.93 -7.22 1.13
N ASP A 378 10.54 -8.34 1.52
CA ASP A 378 12.01 -8.43 1.59
C ASP A 378 12.63 -8.10 0.22
N PRO A 379 13.49 -7.06 0.13
CA PRO A 379 14.07 -6.62 -1.13
C PRO A 379 14.86 -7.70 -1.89
N ASP A 380 15.68 -8.49 -1.18
CA ASP A 380 16.55 -9.48 -1.82
C ASP A 380 15.72 -10.67 -2.30
N TRP A 381 14.75 -11.06 -1.48
CA TRP A 381 13.83 -12.14 -1.82
C TRP A 381 12.97 -11.80 -3.02
N TYR A 382 12.45 -10.57 -3.08
CA TYR A 382 11.67 -10.10 -4.23
C TYR A 382 12.49 -10.17 -5.51
N LEU A 383 13.65 -9.48 -5.54
CA LEU A 383 14.52 -9.42 -6.71
C LEU A 383 14.97 -10.83 -7.17
N GLY A 384 15.31 -11.70 -6.23
CA GLY A 384 15.62 -13.10 -6.51
C GLY A 384 14.45 -13.88 -7.13
N LYS A 385 13.23 -13.76 -6.60
CA LYS A 385 12.03 -14.46 -7.09
C LYS A 385 11.59 -13.98 -8.47
N ILE A 386 11.87 -12.74 -8.84
CA ILE A 386 11.59 -12.20 -10.18
C ILE A 386 12.81 -12.28 -11.14
N GLY A 387 13.92 -12.87 -10.71
CA GLY A 387 15.08 -13.15 -11.56
C GLY A 387 15.95 -11.94 -11.91
N ILE A 388 15.94 -10.88 -11.09
CA ILE A 388 16.75 -9.69 -11.29
C ILE A 388 18.12 -9.90 -10.65
N ALA A 389 19.13 -10.16 -11.48
CA ALA A 389 20.50 -10.40 -11.05
C ALA A 389 21.33 -9.12 -10.88
N ASP A 390 20.95 -8.04 -11.56
CA ASP A 390 21.64 -6.76 -11.54
C ASP A 390 20.61 -5.63 -11.73
N THR A 391 20.93 -4.45 -11.22
CA THR A 391 20.08 -3.26 -11.38
C THR A 391 20.76 -2.23 -12.25
N GLU A 392 20.10 -1.89 -13.35
CA GLU A 392 20.56 -0.80 -14.21
C GLU A 392 20.40 0.55 -13.52
N MET A 393 21.10 1.57 -14.04
CA MET A 393 21.01 2.93 -13.52
C MET A 393 19.56 3.43 -13.60
N THR A 394 18.98 3.75 -12.45
CA THR A 394 17.60 4.25 -12.36
C THR A 394 17.54 5.78 -12.35
N MET A 395 16.38 6.34 -12.71
CA MET A 395 16.18 7.79 -12.68
C MET A 395 15.87 8.34 -11.28
N GLY A 396 15.51 7.47 -10.34
CA GLY A 396 15.00 7.84 -9.02
C GLY A 396 13.48 8.01 -8.99
N ILE A 397 12.86 7.54 -7.90
CA ILE A 397 11.39 7.59 -7.70
C ILE A 397 10.85 9.02 -7.75
N LYS A 398 11.45 9.96 -7.02
CA LYS A 398 11.00 11.36 -6.98
C LYS A 398 11.14 12.07 -8.35
N PRO A 399 12.26 11.93 -9.09
CA PRO A 399 12.35 12.38 -10.47
C PRO A 399 11.27 11.77 -11.38
N MET A 400 11.06 10.45 -11.34
CA MET A 400 10.02 9.77 -12.13
C MET A 400 8.62 10.35 -11.84
N MET A 401 8.26 10.50 -10.56
CA MET A 401 7.03 11.14 -10.12
C MET A 401 6.85 12.56 -10.70
N ASN A 402 7.93 13.35 -10.73
CA ASN A 402 7.89 14.71 -11.29
C ASN A 402 7.71 14.71 -12.81
N LEU A 403 8.35 13.78 -13.52
CA LEU A 403 8.18 13.62 -14.96
C LEU A 403 6.74 13.24 -15.32
N ILE A 404 6.17 12.24 -14.64
CA ILE A 404 4.77 11.83 -14.81
C ILE A 404 3.81 13.00 -14.51
N ARG A 405 4.02 13.73 -13.40
CA ARG A 405 3.15 14.86 -13.04
C ARG A 405 3.20 15.99 -14.07
N LYS A 406 4.38 16.25 -14.64
CA LYS A 406 4.57 17.27 -15.68
C LYS A 406 3.89 16.89 -16.99
N GLU A 407 3.95 15.61 -17.35
CA GLU A 407 3.37 15.10 -18.59
C GLU A 407 1.85 14.91 -18.50
N PHE A 408 1.35 14.40 -17.37
CA PHE A 408 -0.06 14.11 -17.13
C PHE A 408 -0.61 14.96 -15.98
N PRO A 409 -0.84 16.28 -16.18
CA PRO A 409 -1.27 17.18 -15.11
C PRO A 409 -2.69 16.88 -14.56
N ALA A 410 -3.51 16.12 -15.29
CA ALA A 410 -4.82 15.66 -14.84
C ALA A 410 -4.73 14.45 -13.91
N LEU A 411 -3.68 13.63 -14.04
CA LEU A 411 -3.46 12.44 -13.21
C LEU A 411 -3.23 12.87 -11.75
N ARG A 412 -3.86 12.16 -10.81
CA ARG A 412 -3.72 12.40 -9.39
C ARG A 412 -2.74 11.42 -8.76
N PHE A 413 -1.95 11.92 -7.82
CA PHE A 413 -1.17 11.08 -6.93
C PHE A 413 -1.86 11.05 -5.58
N GLY A 414 -1.79 9.91 -4.92
CA GLY A 414 -2.28 9.79 -3.56
C GLY A 414 -1.92 8.46 -2.95
N TYR A 415 -2.68 8.10 -1.93
CA TYR A 415 -2.50 6.86 -1.21
C TYR A 415 -3.85 6.18 -1.00
N PHE A 416 -4.95 6.92 -0.79
CA PHE A 416 -6.24 6.32 -0.45
C PHE A 416 -7.26 6.35 -1.60
N ASN A 417 -8.30 5.53 -1.49
CA ASN A 417 -9.42 5.57 -2.41
C ASN A 417 -10.19 6.89 -2.24
N PRO A 418 -10.36 7.71 -3.29
CA PRO A 418 -11.00 9.00 -3.14
C PRO A 418 -12.52 8.84 -2.95
N SER A 419 -13.12 9.73 -2.14
CA SER A 419 -14.57 9.75 -1.99
C SER A 419 -15.22 10.38 -3.21
N ARG A 420 -16.55 10.23 -3.34
CA ARG A 420 -17.28 10.81 -4.46
C ARG A 420 -17.21 12.34 -4.46
N GLU A 421 -17.23 12.95 -3.28
CA GLU A 421 -17.08 14.39 -3.07
C GLU A 421 -15.72 14.84 -3.61
N ARG A 422 -14.65 14.11 -3.28
CA ARG A 422 -13.30 14.39 -3.77
C ARG A 422 -13.17 14.27 -5.29
N ILE A 423 -13.77 13.24 -5.87
CA ILE A 423 -13.72 12.98 -7.32
C ILE A 423 -14.47 14.06 -8.11
N LYS A 424 -15.65 14.47 -7.64
CA LYS A 424 -16.54 15.40 -8.38
C LYS A 424 -16.31 16.88 -8.04
N GLY A 425 -15.71 17.17 -6.89
CA GLY A 425 -15.45 18.51 -6.38
C GLY A 425 -14.00 18.94 -6.58
N ASP A 426 -13.45 19.61 -5.56
CA ASP A 426 -12.05 20.00 -5.51
C ASP A 426 -11.22 18.86 -4.90
N PHE A 427 -10.52 18.10 -5.74
CA PHE A 427 -9.70 16.96 -5.31
C PHE A 427 -8.66 17.32 -4.24
N LEU A 428 -8.21 18.59 -4.20
CA LEU A 428 -7.20 19.07 -3.26
C LEU A 428 -7.80 19.60 -1.95
N LYS A 429 -9.14 19.59 -1.79
CA LYS A 429 -9.81 20.08 -0.58
C LYS A 429 -10.94 19.21 -0.08
N ASP A 430 -11.60 18.43 -0.92
CA ASP A 430 -12.81 17.70 -0.55
C ASP A 430 -12.47 16.31 0.02
N PHE A 431 -11.72 16.31 1.13
CA PHE A 431 -11.30 15.13 1.87
C PHE A 431 -11.27 15.39 3.38
N ALA A 432 -10.88 14.39 4.18
CA ALA A 432 -10.80 14.55 5.63
C ALA A 432 -9.65 15.47 6.06
N HIS A 433 -9.96 16.50 6.84
CA HIS A 433 -8.99 17.42 7.45
C HIS A 433 -9.04 17.31 8.98
N HIS A 434 -8.05 17.89 9.66
CA HIS A 434 -8.02 18.03 11.12
C HIS A 434 -9.11 18.97 11.65
#